data_AF-A0A2S7IZK6-F1
#
_entry.id   AF-A0A2S7IZK6-F1
#
_cell.length_a   1.000
_cell.length_b   1.000
_cell.length_c   1.000
_cell.angle_alpha   90.00
_cell.angle_beta   90.00
_cell.angle_gamma   90.00
#
_symmetry.space_group_name_H-M   'P 1'
#
loop_
_entity.id
_entity.type
_entity.pdbx_description
1 polymer ?
#
loop_
_entity_poly.entity_id
_entity_poly.type
_entity_poly.pdbx_seq_one_letter_code
_entity_poly.pdbx_strand_id
1 'polypeptide(L)' 'MEFPRDIDAAARNLLLEVSGANEKMAPVDVIALAILRERQRCATIALCVFDDEEWSDEYRMAGGLAADAILAGGSNISD' A
#
# COMPACT_ATOMS: atom_id res chain seq x y z
N MET A 1 -0.31 1.63 -15.69
CA MET A 1 -0.34 0.37 -14.93
C MET A 1 -1.34 0.58 -13.81
N GLU A 2 -2.45 -0.16 -13.79
CA GLU A 2 -3.41 -0.09 -12.69
C GLU A 2 -2.96 -1.02 -11.57
N PHE A 3 -2.76 -0.49 -10.37
CA PHE A 3 -2.43 -1.30 -9.21
C PHE A 3 -3.71 -1.97 -8.67
N PRO A 4 -3.70 -3.28 -8.38
CA PRO A 4 -4.87 -3.96 -7.85
C PRO A 4 -5.26 -3.36 -6.49
N ARG A 5 -6.54 -2.98 -6.37
CA ARG A 5 -7.08 -2.31 -5.16
C ARG A 5 -7.39 -3.29 -4.03
N ASP A 6 -7.71 -4.54 -4.40
CA ASP A 6 -7.91 -5.66 -3.49
C ASP A 6 -6.57 -6.34 -3.20
N ILE A 7 -6.23 -6.48 -1.92
CA ILE A 7 -4.97 -7.09 -1.46
C ILE A 7 -4.90 -8.57 -1.85
N ASP A 8 -6.01 -9.31 -1.82
CA ASP A 8 -6.03 -10.71 -2.24
C ASP A 8 -5.79 -10.82 -3.75
N ALA A 9 -6.42 -9.94 -4.54
CA ALA A 9 -6.16 -9.86 -5.98
C ALA A 9 -4.71 -9.47 -6.29
N ALA A 10 -4.16 -8.49 -5.56
CA ALA A 10 -2.76 -8.09 -5.67
C ALA A 10 -1.82 -9.25 -5.34
N ALA A 11 -2.11 -9.99 -4.26
CA ALA A 11 -1.34 -11.14 -3.83
C ALA A 11 -1.39 -12.28 -4.85
N ARG A 12 -2.55 -12.56 -5.43
CA ARG A 12 -2.70 -13.57 -6.49
C ARG A 12 -1.96 -13.20 -7.76
N ASN A 13 -2.08 -11.95 -8.22
CA ASN A 13 -1.36 -11.47 -9.40
C ASN A 13 0.15 -11.54 -9.18
N LEU A 14 0.63 -11.06 -8.02
CA LEU A 14 2.03 -11.15 -7.67
C LEU A 14 2.49 -12.61 -7.63
N LEU A 15 1.72 -13.50 -7.01
CA LEU A 15 2.03 -14.92 -7.01
C LEU A 15 2.14 -15.49 -8.42
N LEU A 16 1.23 -15.16 -9.33
CA LEU A 16 1.30 -15.58 -10.74
C LEU A 16 2.56 -15.06 -11.44
N GLU A 17 2.97 -13.82 -11.16
CA GLU A 17 4.19 -13.23 -11.71
C GLU A 17 5.46 -13.94 -11.19
N VAL A 18 5.52 -14.23 -9.88
CA VAL A 18 6.72 -14.81 -9.27
C VAL A 18 6.79 -16.34 -9.44
N SER A 19 5.66 -17.03 -9.56
CA SER A 19 5.62 -18.49 -9.75
C SER A 19 6.15 -18.96 -11.10
N GLY A 20 6.26 -18.08 -12.10
CA GLY A 20 7.03 -18.34 -13.31
C GLY A 20 8.55 -18.41 -13.10
N ALA A 21 9.06 -17.94 -11.96
CA ALA A 21 10.49 -17.77 -11.68
C ALA A 21 11.03 -18.59 -10.49
N ASN A 22 10.18 -19.28 -9.72
CA ASN A 22 10.60 -19.90 -8.45
C ASN A 22 9.84 -21.21 -8.13
N GLU A 23 10.55 -22.29 -7.78
CA GLU A 23 9.95 -23.61 -7.45
C GLU A 23 9.23 -23.66 -6.10
N LYS A 24 9.49 -22.69 -5.20
CA LYS A 24 8.84 -22.61 -3.89
C LYS A 24 7.75 -21.54 -3.89
N MET A 25 6.51 -21.99 -3.98
CA MET A 25 5.33 -21.13 -3.96
C MET A 25 4.98 -20.74 -2.52
N ALA A 26 5.01 -19.44 -2.21
CA ALA A 26 4.53 -18.94 -0.93
C ALA A 26 2.98 -18.94 -0.89
N PRO A 27 2.36 -19.21 0.27
CA PRO A 27 0.90 -19.10 0.41
C PRO A 27 0.39 -17.67 0.10
N VAL A 28 -0.77 -17.55 -0.54
CA VAL A 28 -1.35 -16.25 -0.94
C VAL A 28 -1.58 -15.33 0.26
N ASP A 29 -1.97 -15.88 1.41
CA ASP A 29 -2.16 -15.17 2.67
C ASP A 29 -0.86 -14.56 3.21
N VAL A 30 0.29 -15.24 3.04
CA VAL A 30 1.59 -14.69 3.40
C VAL A 30 1.95 -13.50 2.51
N ILE A 31 1.65 -13.59 1.22
CA ILE A 31 1.88 -12.51 0.26
C ILE A 31 0.95 -11.33 0.54
N ALA A 32 -0.33 -11.58 0.80
CA ALA A 32 -1.31 -10.57 1.19
C ALA A 32 -0.88 -9.83 2.45
N LEU A 33 -0.40 -10.55 3.47
CA LEU A 33 0.12 -9.96 4.70
C LEU A 33 1.36 -9.09 4.44
N ALA A 34 2.27 -9.51 3.57
CA ALA A 34 3.43 -8.71 3.19
C ALA A 34 3.03 -7.41 2.49
N ILE A 35 2.10 -7.48 1.53
CA ILE A 35 1.54 -6.31 0.83
C ILE A 35 0.88 -5.35 1.83
N LEU A 36 0.07 -5.87 2.76
CA LEU A 36 -0.58 -5.06 3.79
C LEU A 36 0.45 -4.34 4.68
N ARG A 37 1.50 -5.03 5.12
CA ARG A 37 2.56 -4.44 5.95
C ARG A 37 3.32 -3.35 5.21
N GLU A 38 3.62 -3.55 3.93
CA GLU A 38 4.32 -2.54 3.13
C GLU A 38 3.45 -1.32 2.89
N ARG A 39 2.15 -1.51 2.65
CA ARG A 39 1.17 -0.42 2.58
C ARG A 39 1.15 0.40 3.87
N GLN A 40 1.10 -0.25 5.03
CA GLN A 40 1.15 0.41 6.33
C GLN A 40 2.47 1.17 6.53
N ARG A 41 3.60 0.57 6.14
CA ARG A 41 4.92 1.22 6.21
C ARG A 41 4.97 2.50 5.35
N CYS A 42 4.45 2.46 4.13
CA CYS A 42 4.37 3.62 3.25
C CYS A 42 3.49 4.72 3.83
N ALA A 43 2.34 4.38 4.41
CA ALA A 43 1.48 5.35 5.09
C ALA A 43 2.19 6.01 6.27
N THR A 44 2.90 5.24 7.09
CA THR A 44 3.69 5.77 8.21
C THR A 44 4.72 6.78 7.74
N ILE A 45 5.44 6.50 6.64
CA ILE A 45 6.43 7.44 6.10
C ILE A 45 5.77 8.74 5.64
N ALA A 46 4.62 8.65 4.97
CA ALA A 46 3.86 9.82 4.56
C ALA A 46 3.36 10.66 5.76
N LEU A 47 2.94 10.01 6.84
CA LEU A 47 2.57 10.68 8.09
C LEU A 47 3.76 11.37 8.76
N CYS A 48 4.96 10.79 8.70
CA CYS A 48 6.15 11.48 9.21
C CYS A 48 6.38 12.82 8.49
N VAL A 49 6.10 12.92 7.19
CA VAL A 49 6.17 14.21 6.46
C VAL A 49 5.07 15.19 6.90
N PHE A 50 3.87 14.69 7.22
CA PHE A 50 2.78 15.51 7.74
C PHE A 50 3.09 16.08 9.13
N ASP A 51 3.63 15.26 10.03
CA ASP A 51 3.91 15.61 11.41
C ASP A 51 5.18 16.46 11.59
N ASP A 52 6.07 16.46 10.61
CA ASP A 52 7.35 17.17 10.67
C ASP A 52 7.18 18.68 10.37
N GLU A 53 7.29 19.47 11.44
CA GLU A 53 7.17 20.95 11.41
C GLU A 53 8.33 21.64 10.68
N GLU A 54 9.39 20.94 10.30
CA GLU A 54 10.47 21.50 9.48
C GLU A 54 10.05 21.69 8.00
N TRP A 55 9.01 20.98 7.54
CA TRP A 55 8.48 21.11 6.19
C TRP A 55 7.47 22.26 6.06
N SER A 56 7.34 22.79 4.84
CA SER A 56 6.28 23.76 4.54
C SER A 56 4.89 23.12 4.66
N ASP A 57 3.89 23.95 4.96
CA ASP A 57 2.49 23.51 5.07
C ASP A 57 2.01 22.72 3.85
N GLU A 58 2.47 23.09 2.65
CA GLU A 58 2.14 22.39 1.40
C GLU A 58 2.65 20.94 1.41
N TYR A 59 3.89 20.71 1.82
CA TYR A 59 4.47 19.36 1.90
C TYR A 59 3.84 18.54 3.01
N ARG A 60 3.54 19.18 4.15
CA ARG A 60 2.85 18.52 5.26
C ARG A 60 1.47 18.06 4.82
N MET A 61 0.66 18.96 4.25
CA MET A 61 -0.66 18.62 3.69
C MET A 61 -0.57 17.49 2.65
N ALA A 62 0.43 17.54 1.76
CA ALA A 62 0.66 16.46 0.79
C ALA A 62 0.96 15.12 1.46
N GLY A 63 1.75 15.10 2.55
CA GLY A 63 2.01 13.92 3.37
C GLY A 63 0.74 13.34 3.98
N GLY A 64 -0.13 14.21 4.53
CA GLY A 64 -1.42 13.80 5.11
C GLY A 64 -2.36 13.20 4.08
N LEU A 65 -2.49 13.85 2.91
CA LEU A 65 -3.30 13.35 1.79
C LEU A 65 -2.76 12.02 1.24
N ALA A 66 -1.44 11.89 1.14
CA ALA A 66 -0.81 10.65 0.69
C ALA A 66 -1.03 9.51 1.69
N ALA A 67 -0.87 9.76 2.99
CA ALA A 67 -1.12 8.76 4.03
C ALA A 67 -2.58 8.29 4.01
N ASP A 68 -3.53 9.22 3.92
CA ASP A 68 -4.95 8.91 3.85
C ASP A 68 -5.27 8.09 2.59
N ALA A 69 -4.80 8.50 1.41
CA ALA A 69 -5.00 7.73 0.18
C ALA A 69 -4.39 6.32 0.25
N ILE A 70 -3.21 6.18 0.87
CA ILE A 70 -2.56 4.88 1.08
C ILE A 70 -3.37 4.03 2.04
N LEU A 71 -3.94 4.56 3.13
CA LEU A 71 -4.67 3.77 4.13
C LEU A 71 -6.12 3.47 3.73
N ALA A 72 -6.81 4.46 3.14
CA ALA A 72 -8.24 4.40 2.81
C ALA A 72 -8.60 3.25 1.87
N GLY A 73 -7.65 2.77 1.07
CA GLY A 73 -7.70 1.42 0.52
C GLY A 73 -9.04 0.87 0.12
N GLY A 74 -9.70 1.54 -0.83
CA GLY A 74 -10.96 1.08 -1.40
C GLY A 74 -12.22 1.54 -0.67
N SER A 75 -12.14 2.33 0.40
CA SER A 75 -13.31 2.95 1.03
C SER A 75 -13.83 4.19 0.30
N ASN A 76 -13.91 4.11 -1.03
CA ASN A 76 -14.98 4.83 -1.73
C ASN A 76 -16.23 3.96 -1.57
N ILE A 77 -16.85 4.03 -0.40
CA ILE A 77 -18.29 3.78 -0.29
C ILE A 77 -18.90 4.87 -1.18
N SER A 78 -19.28 4.48 -2.39
CA SER A 78 -20.16 5.27 -3.23
C SER A 78 -21.45 5.46 -2.45
N ASP A 79 -21.78 6.70 -2.09
CA ASP A 79 -23.17 7.10 -1.91
C ASP A 79 -23.91 7.05 -3.26
#